data_AF-A0A930RVW8-F1
#
_entry.id   AF-A0A930RVW8-F1
#
_cell.length_a   1.000
_cell.length_b   1.000
_cell.length_c   1.000
_cell.angle_alpha   90.00
_cell.angle_beta   90.00
_cell.angle_gamma   90.00
#
_symmetry.space_group_name_H-M   'P 1'
#
loop_
_entity.id
_entity.type
_entity.pdbx_description
1 polymer ?
#
loop_
_entity_poly.entity_id
_entity_poly.type
_entity_poly.pdbx_seq_one_letter_code
_entity_poly.pdbx_strand_id
1 'polypeptide(L)' 'NHIKNYEIGVSKWGSYKVALNSDAKKYNGSGVVNRGLHTVTKPHKGFDYTLAVNVPPFSTLYIINNQ' A
#
# COMPACT_ATOMS: atom_id res chain seq x y z
N ASN A 1 -5.07 15.65 3.67
CA ASN A 1 -5.03 15.52 2.20
C ASN A 1 -4.19 14.33 1.80
N HIS A 2 -4.78 13.14 1.72
CA HIS A 2 -4.15 11.94 1.16
C HIS A 2 -5.21 11.13 0.42
N ILE A 3 -4.80 10.31 -0.56
CA ILE A 3 -5.72 9.42 -1.27
C ILE A 3 -5.97 8.21 -0.36
N LYS A 4 -7.24 7.86 -0.14
CA LYS A 4 -7.64 6.74 0.70
C LYS A 4 -8.02 5.54 -0.13
N ASN A 5 -7.68 4.34 0.34
CA ASN A 5 -8.08 3.06 -0.25
C ASN A 5 -7.83 2.99 -1.77
N TYR A 6 -6.69 3.50 -2.23
CA TYR A 6 -6.30 3.41 -3.64
C TYR A 6 -6.03 1.94 -3.98
N GLU A 7 -6.77 1.40 -4.93
CA GLU A 7 -6.65 0.01 -5.34
C GLU A 7 -5.47 -0.18 -6.31
N ILE A 8 -4.63 -1.18 -6.00
CA ILE A 8 -3.58 -1.67 -6.89
C ILE A 8 -3.74 -3.19 -7.09
N GLY A 9 -3.51 -3.66 -8.31
CA GLY A 9 -3.45 -5.09 -8.61
C GLY A 9 -2.12 -5.69 -8.17
N VAL A 10 -2.13 -6.90 -7.60
CA VAL A 10 -0.93 -7.62 -7.15
C VAL A 10 -1.02 -9.11 -7.53
N SER A 11 0.13 -9.72 -7.82
CA SER A 11 0.20 -11.12 -8.31
C SER A 11 0.14 -12.18 -7.21
N LYS A 12 0.40 -11.83 -5.95
CA LYS A 12 0.38 -12.78 -4.82
C LYS A 12 -0.74 -12.45 -3.84
N TRP A 13 -1.51 -13.46 -3.46
CA TRP A 13 -2.44 -13.38 -2.35
C TRP A 13 -1.70 -13.27 -1.01
N GLY A 14 -2.33 -12.60 -0.03
CA GLY A 14 -1.92 -12.63 1.36
C GLY A 14 -1.67 -11.24 1.96
N SER A 15 -0.76 -11.21 2.93
CA SER A 15 -0.43 -10.03 3.72
C SER A 15 0.78 -9.31 3.17
N TYR A 16 0.71 -7.97 3.18
CA TYR A 16 1.77 -7.09 2.75
C TYR A 16 2.17 -6.14 3.89
N LYS A 17 3.42 -5.67 3.85
CA LYS A 17 3.90 -4.60 4.73
C LYS A 17 4.56 -3.48 3.92
N VAL A 18 4.52 -2.29 4.47
CA VAL A 18 5.28 -1.15 3.94
C VAL A 18 6.72 -1.26 4.44
N ALA A 19 7.64 -1.58 3.53
CA ALA A 19 9.08 -1.65 3.82
C ALA A 19 9.70 -0.25 3.93
N LEU A 20 9.23 0.71 3.12
CA LEU A 20 9.67 2.10 3.15
C LEU A 20 8.49 3.03 2.89
N ASN A 21 8.42 4.10 3.67
CA ASN A 21 7.48 5.20 3.49
C ASN A 21 8.24 6.53 3.52
N SER A 22 8.28 7.26 2.40
CA SER A 22 8.93 8.58 2.35
C SER A 22 8.18 9.64 3.18
N ASP A 23 6.89 9.46 3.44
CA ASP A 23 6.05 10.33 4.28
C ASP A 23 6.23 10.08 5.80
N ALA A 24 7.11 9.15 6.19
CA ALA A 24 7.30 8.84 7.60
C ALA A 24 7.74 10.09 8.39
N LYS A 25 7.24 10.23 9.64
CA LYS A 25 7.59 11.37 10.51
C LYS A 25 9.10 11.55 10.72
N LYS A 26 9.87 10.47 10.71
CA LYS A 26 11.35 10.51 10.80
C LYS A 26 12.04 11.21 9.62
N TYR A 27 11.32 11.40 8.51
CA TYR A 27 11.75 12.15 7.33
C TYR A 27 10.97 13.47 7.18
N ASN A 28 10.37 13.96 8.27
CA ASN A 28 9.52 15.16 8.33
C ASN A 28 8.27 15.11 7.43
N GLY A 29 7.81 13.92 7.05
CA GLY A 29 6.53 13.76 6.37
C GLY A 29 5.32 13.84 7.32
N SER A 30 4.12 13.75 6.74
CA SER A 30 2.85 13.84 7.46
C SER A 30 2.53 12.62 8.33
N GLY A 31 3.15 11.48 8.05
CA GLY A 31 3.08 10.28 8.87
C GLY A 31 1.85 9.40 8.63
N VAL A 32 1.31 9.39 7.42
CA VAL A 32 0.24 8.45 7.04
C VAL A 32 0.78 7.02 7.08
N VAL A 33 0.04 6.11 7.74
CA VAL A 33 0.46 4.71 7.95
C VAL A 33 -0.54 3.76 7.32
N ASN A 34 -0.01 2.72 6.66
CA ASN A 34 -0.78 1.54 6.26
C ASN A 34 -0.37 0.36 7.17
N ARG A 35 -1.29 -0.14 7.99
CA ARG A 35 -1.08 -1.31 8.86
C ARG A 35 -1.90 -2.48 8.34
N GLY A 36 -1.33 -3.69 8.37
CA GLY A 36 -2.06 -4.92 8.04
C GLY A 36 -2.70 -4.87 6.65
N LEU A 37 -1.90 -4.63 5.62
CA LEU A 37 -2.41 -4.64 4.25
C LEU A 37 -2.70 -6.09 3.84
N HIS A 38 -3.93 -6.38 3.46
CA HIS A 38 -4.38 -7.71 3.05
C HIS A 38 -5.07 -7.65 1.70
N THR A 39 -4.79 -8.61 0.84
CA THR A 39 -5.42 -8.70 -0.47
C THR A 39 -6.85 -9.18 -0.40
N VAL A 40 -7.67 -8.74 -1.35
CA VAL A 40 -8.96 -9.34 -1.68
C VAL A 40 -8.89 -10.03 -3.05
N THR A 41 -9.65 -11.11 -3.24
CA THR A 41 -9.78 -11.82 -4.52
C THR A 41 -10.72 -11.04 -5.44
N LYS A 42 -10.19 -9.97 -6.03
CA LYS A 42 -10.88 -9.06 -6.95
C LYS A 42 -9.90 -8.75 -8.09
N PRO A 43 -10.22 -9.09 -9.35
CA PRO A 43 -9.36 -8.75 -10.48
C PRO A 43 -9.20 -7.24 -10.64
N HIS A 44 -7.97 -6.78 -10.85
CA HIS A 44 -7.66 -5.37 -11.07
C HIS A 44 -6.45 -5.20 -11.98
N LYS A 45 -6.67 -4.54 -13.13
CA LYS A 45 -5.62 -4.20 -14.13
C LYS A 45 -4.68 -5.38 -14.48
N GLY A 46 -5.25 -6.56 -14.73
CA GLY A 46 -4.51 -7.75 -15.15
C GLY A 46 -3.95 -8.62 -14.01
N PHE A 47 -4.32 -8.36 -12.76
CA PHE A 47 -3.97 -9.17 -11.60
C PHE A 47 -5.22 -9.76 -10.94
N ASP A 48 -5.10 -10.95 -10.35
CA ASP A 48 -6.21 -11.67 -9.70
C ASP A 48 -6.56 -11.12 -8.31
N TYR A 49 -5.60 -10.44 -7.66
CA TYR A 49 -5.74 -9.91 -6.32
C TYR A 49 -5.60 -8.39 -6.30
N THR A 50 -6.35 -7.76 -5.41
CA THR A 50 -6.31 -6.29 -5.21
C THR A 50 -5.87 -5.97 -3.79
N LEU A 51 -5.05 -4.94 -3.65
CA LEU A 51 -4.66 -4.34 -2.36
C LEU A 51 -5.17 -2.90 -2.30
N ALA A 52 -5.78 -2.50 -1.19
CA ALA A 52 -6.21 -1.12 -0.95
C ALA A 52 -5.17 -0.40 -0.09
N VAL A 53 -4.64 0.73 -0.57
CA VAL A 53 -3.53 1.45 0.07
C VAL A 53 -3.88 2.93 0.24
N ASN A 54 -3.61 3.49 1.42
CA ASN A 54 -3.65 4.94 1.62
C ASN A 54 -2.34 5.54 1.09
N VAL A 55 -2.42 6.44 0.11
CA VAL A 55 -1.26 7.05 -0.56
C VAL A 55 -1.07 8.48 -0.03
N PRO A 56 0.02 8.76 0.71
CA PRO A 56 0.31 10.11 1.17
C PRO A 56 0.63 11.05 0.01
N PRO A 57 0.44 12.37 0.17
CA PRO A 57 0.76 13.35 -0.87
C PRO A 57 2.26 13.37 -1.18
N PHE A 58 2.62 13.52 -2.46
CA PHE A 58 4.00 13.65 -2.95
C PHE A 58 4.99 12.60 -2.39
N SER A 59 4.51 11.36 -2.21
CA SER A 59 5.24 10.34 -1.49
C SER A 59 5.40 9.05 -2.28
N THR A 60 6.38 8.24 -1.88
CA THR A 60 6.64 6.89 -2.40
C THR A 60 6.54 5.87 -1.28
N LEU A 61 5.83 4.77 -1.56
CA LEU A 61 5.71 3.61 -0.68
C LEU A 61 6.36 2.39 -1.35
N TYR A 62 7.26 1.70 -0.64
CA TYR A 62 7.72 0.37 -1.03
C TYR A 62 6.93 -0.66 -0.24
N ILE A 63 6.20 -1.51 -0.94
CA ILE A 63 5.29 -2.50 -0.35
C ILE A 63 5.78 -3.88 -0.78
N ILE A 64 5.96 -4.76 0.20
CA ILE A 64 6.44 -6.13 -0.02
C ILE A 64 5.44 -7.13 0.55
N ASN A 65 5.30 -8.27 -0.13
CA ASN A 65 4.53 -9.40 0.36
C ASN A 65 5.30 -10.05 1.54
N ASN A 66 4.58 -10.53 2.55
CA ASN A 66 5.17 -11.13 3.77
C ASN A 66 5.49 -12.63 3.64
N GLN A 67 5.17 -13.26 2.51
CA GLN A 67 5.54 -14.65 2.20
C GLN A 67 6.99 -14.76 1.77
#